data_AF-A0A5D4SNH4-F1
#
_entry.id   AF-A0A5D4SNH4-F1
#
_cell.length_a   1.000
_cell.length_b   1.000
_cell.length_c   1.000
_cell.angle_alpha   90.00
_cell.angle_beta   90.00
_cell.angle_gamma   90.00
#
_symmetry.space_group_name_H-M   'P 1'
#
loop_
_entity.id
_entity.type
_entity.pdbx_description
1 polymer ?
#
loop_
_entity_poly.entity_id
_entity_poly.type
_entity_poly.pdbx_seq_one_letter_code
_entity_poly.pdbx_strand_id
1 'polypeptide(L)'
;MKGQYDDHEWNALRELVPGKDESEQLKRRIMHSARKGSHIGPNFFSAGSIAAACLLFIICGALLLLSLQESKLPKDASFIMLGGHPYTWDLPEIKVKTSQGEVEFLRGAEGTETKAGFGKNISDQDMDSIVSSRPMYVRQELEHFPYKTIMYIEHVKMMDTALRYHFFIQPDGEDWVYFSFDYPKFEYAEIFQAIASLRFKDVEPYIHPEPLYVTHGYGEILYPVGLTPVTVSSGYEEYRWEEASSRNLSDYLKALENSPAGWEKQESVGSSANYISHSGLVEVAIRLEGNILTYTIHYSKQE
;
A
#
# COMPACT_ATOMS: atom_id res chain seq x y z
N MET A 1 42.77 -1.33 -0.04
CA MET A 1 42.90 0.13 0.14
C MET A 1 42.14 0.51 1.40
N LYS A 2 42.83 0.96 2.45
CA LYS A 2 42.22 1.50 3.68
C LYS A 2 42.77 2.91 3.88
N GLY A 3 41.88 3.89 3.83
CA GLY A 3 42.22 5.31 3.97
C GLY A 3 42.61 5.65 5.40
N GLN A 4 43.77 6.29 5.55
CA GLN A 4 44.15 7.07 6.73
C GLN A 4 43.28 8.33 6.75
N TYR A 5 42.56 8.56 7.85
CA TYR A 5 41.99 9.86 8.16
C TYR A 5 43.08 10.77 8.76
N ASP A 6 43.04 12.04 8.39
CA ASP A 6 44.05 13.06 8.68
C ASP A 6 43.91 13.59 10.13
N ASP A 7 44.97 13.41 10.94
CA ASP A 7 45.03 13.78 12.37
C ASP A 7 44.88 15.30 12.62
N HIS A 8 44.93 16.11 11.57
CA HIS A 8 44.76 17.56 11.63
C HIS A 8 43.32 18.00 11.96
N GLU A 9 42.29 17.29 11.49
CA GLU A 9 40.88 17.66 11.76
C GLU A 9 40.49 17.38 13.22
N TRP A 10 41.06 16.33 13.83
CA TRP A 10 40.80 15.96 15.22
C TRP A 10 41.39 16.94 16.23
N ASN A 11 42.53 17.56 15.93
CA ASN A 11 43.15 18.56 16.81
C ASN A 11 42.41 19.90 16.76
N ALA A 12 41.86 20.29 15.61
CA ALA A 12 41.04 21.51 15.49
C ALA A 12 39.75 21.43 16.34
N LEU A 13 39.17 20.24 16.49
CA LEU A 13 37.98 20.03 17.33
C LEU A 13 38.29 20.08 18.84
N ARG A 14 39.53 19.80 19.26
CA ARG A 14 39.94 19.91 20.67
C ARG A 14 40.12 21.35 21.13
N GLU A 15 40.41 22.29 20.22
CA GLU A 15 40.52 23.72 20.53
C GLU A 15 39.16 24.41 20.69
N LEU A 16 38.06 23.76 20.29
CA LEU A 16 36.68 24.24 20.45
C LEU A 16 36.04 23.89 21.81
N VAL A 17 36.76 23.15 22.67
CA VAL A 17 36.30 22.87 24.04
C VAL A 17 36.70 24.06 24.93
N PRO A 18 35.75 24.82 25.50
CA PRO A 18 36.07 25.97 26.33
C PRO A 18 36.95 25.53 27.51
N GLY A 19 37.98 26.31 27.83
CA GLY A 19 38.81 26.05 29.01
C GLY A 19 37.96 25.98 30.29
N LYS A 20 38.42 25.23 31.30
CA LYS A 20 37.67 25.06 32.58
C LYS A 20 37.19 26.38 33.18
N ASP A 21 37.95 27.46 33.02
CA ASP A 21 37.58 28.79 33.52
C ASP A 21 36.48 29.48 32.70
N GLU A 22 36.40 29.24 31.39
CA GLU A 22 35.34 29.77 30.51
C GLU A 22 34.01 29.05 30.73
N SER A 23 34.07 27.73 30.97
CA SER A 23 32.91 26.92 31.35
C SER A 23 32.31 27.37 32.70
N GLU A 24 33.16 27.70 33.67
CA GLU A 24 32.71 28.21 34.98
C GLU A 24 32.19 29.66 34.89
N GLN A 25 32.77 30.52 34.04
CA GLN A 25 32.20 31.85 33.77
C GLN A 25 30.85 31.76 33.05
N LEU A 26 30.69 30.84 32.11
CA LEU A 26 29.43 30.60 31.41
C LEU A 26 28.37 30.06 32.37
N LYS A 27 28.72 29.09 33.23
CA LYS A 27 27.83 28.61 34.30
C LYS A 27 27.41 29.72 35.26
N ARG A 28 28.33 30.61 35.67
CA ARG A 28 27.98 31.76 36.52
C ARG A 28 27.08 32.74 35.80
N ARG A 29 27.30 33.03 34.51
CA ARG A 29 26.40 33.89 33.71
C ARG A 29 25.01 33.27 33.55
N ILE A 30 24.92 31.97 33.32
CA ILE A 30 23.65 31.23 33.23
C ILE A 30 22.93 31.19 34.59
N MET A 31 23.65 30.97 35.69
CA MET A 31 23.05 31.05 37.04
C MET A 31 22.61 32.47 37.40
N HIS A 32 23.33 33.51 36.95
CA HIS A 32 22.93 34.89 37.16
C HIS A 32 21.74 35.32 36.31
N SER A 33 21.61 34.81 35.08
CA SER A 33 20.43 35.05 34.24
C SER A 33 19.21 34.28 34.74
N ALA A 34 19.39 33.05 35.24
CA ALA A 34 18.30 32.24 35.81
C ALA A 34 17.76 32.80 37.15
N ARG A 35 18.58 33.52 37.93
CA ARG A 35 18.15 34.11 39.22
C ARG A 35 17.56 35.52 39.13
N LYS A 36 17.54 36.16 37.94
CA LYS A 36 17.05 37.55 37.78
C LYS A 36 15.58 37.65 37.33
N GLY A 37 14.75 36.66 37.68
CA GLY A 37 13.33 36.61 37.31
C GLY A 37 12.38 36.04 38.37
N SER A 38 12.76 36.05 39.66
CA SER A 38 11.90 35.61 40.76
C SER A 38 11.78 36.69 41.83
N HIS A 39 11.11 37.79 41.48
CA HIS A 39 10.40 38.62 42.45
C HIS A 39 8.91 38.49 42.15
N ILE A 40 8.22 37.73 43.00
CA ILE A 40 6.77 37.58 42.98
C ILE A 40 6.16 38.91 43.45
N GLY A 41 5.50 39.62 42.52
CA GLY A 41 4.54 40.68 42.77
C GLY A 41 3.20 40.30 42.09
N PRO A 42 2.04 40.77 42.58
CA PRO A 42 0.77 40.14 42.27
C PRO A 42 0.25 40.49 40.87
N ASN A 43 -0.43 39.51 40.28
CA ASN A 43 -1.42 39.60 39.19
C ASN A 43 -1.01 40.29 37.89
N PHE A 44 -0.67 39.50 36.87
CA PHE A 44 -1.22 39.65 35.51
C PHE A 44 -1.19 38.29 34.79
N PHE A 45 -2.19 37.45 35.02
CA PHE A 45 -2.60 36.47 34.00
C PHE A 45 -3.28 37.25 32.89
N SER A 46 -2.50 37.77 31.94
CA SER A 46 -3.05 38.41 30.75
C SER A 46 -3.56 37.31 29.82
N ALA A 47 -4.80 37.45 29.32
CA ALA A 47 -5.42 36.52 28.37
C ALA A 47 -4.55 36.23 27.12
N GLY A 48 -3.55 37.09 26.84
CA GLY A 48 -2.57 36.89 25.79
C GLY A 48 -1.62 35.71 26.00
N SER A 49 -1.30 35.30 27.24
CA SER A 49 -0.43 34.14 27.48
C SER A 49 -1.13 32.81 27.22
N ILE A 50 -2.44 32.75 27.50
CA ILE A 50 -3.29 31.59 27.16
C ILE A 50 -3.50 31.54 25.64
N ALA A 51 -3.79 32.67 25.01
CA ALA A 51 -3.95 32.75 23.55
C ALA A 51 -2.66 32.36 22.80
N ALA A 52 -1.50 32.79 23.30
CA ALA A 52 -0.20 32.42 22.72
C ALA A 52 0.10 30.93 22.86
N ALA A 53 -0.19 30.32 24.02
CA ALA A 53 -0.03 28.89 24.21
C ALA A 53 -0.98 28.07 23.31
N CYS A 54 -2.24 28.49 23.18
CA CYS A 54 -3.21 27.86 22.27
C CYS A 54 -2.77 27.98 20.80
N LEU A 55 -2.29 29.15 20.37
CA LEU A 55 -1.74 29.35 19.03
C LEU A 55 -0.54 28.45 18.78
N LEU A 56 0.33 28.27 19.76
CA LEU A 56 1.51 27.41 19.65
C LEU A 56 1.11 25.94 19.51
N PHE A 57 0.12 25.47 20.27
CA PHE A 57 -0.44 24.12 20.10
C PHE A 57 -1.17 23.94 18.76
N ILE A 58 -1.87 24.98 18.27
CA ILE A 58 -2.53 24.93 16.96
C ILE A 58 -1.49 24.90 15.83
N ILE A 59 -0.45 25.74 15.91
CA ILE A 59 0.61 25.82 14.90
C ILE A 59 1.44 24.54 14.91
N CYS A 60 1.85 24.04 16.08
CA CYS A 60 2.58 22.77 16.18
C CYS A 60 1.71 21.57 15.80
N GLY A 61 0.42 21.57 16.14
CA GLY A 61 -0.53 20.54 15.72
C GLY A 61 -0.77 20.54 14.21
N ALA A 62 -0.92 21.72 13.62
CA ALA A 62 -1.04 21.89 12.17
C ALA A 62 0.26 21.51 11.43
N LEU A 63 1.43 21.87 11.97
CA LEU A 63 2.72 21.44 11.42
C LEU A 63 2.93 19.93 11.54
N LEU A 64 2.53 19.30 12.65
CA LEU A 64 2.56 17.84 12.80
C LEU A 64 1.61 17.16 11.82
N LEU A 65 0.39 17.69 11.65
CA LEU A 65 -0.57 17.19 10.66
C LEU A 65 -0.06 17.35 9.22
N LEU A 66 0.58 18.48 8.90
CA LEU A 66 1.21 18.72 7.60
C LEU A 66 2.41 17.79 7.37
N SER A 67 3.22 17.51 8.40
CA SER A 67 4.30 16.52 8.32
C SER A 67 3.82 15.07 8.23
N LEU A 68 2.61 14.77 8.72
CA LEU A 68 1.94 13.48 8.52
C LEU A 68 1.22 13.41 7.16
N GLN A 69 0.86 14.56 6.57
CA GLN A 69 0.26 14.70 5.24
C GLN A 69 1.29 14.78 4.10
N GLU A 70 2.60 14.89 4.39
CA GLU A 70 3.64 14.58 3.40
C GLU A 70 3.53 13.10 3.04
N SER A 71 2.65 12.86 2.09
CA SER A 71 2.41 11.70 1.26
C SER A 71 3.28 10.49 1.56
N LYS A 72 2.62 9.37 1.85
CA LYS A 72 3.15 8.01 1.67
C LYS A 72 3.45 7.69 0.18
N LEU A 73 4.02 8.64 -0.56
CA LEU A 73 4.64 8.39 -1.84
C LEU A 73 6.08 7.98 -1.53
N PRO A 74 6.51 6.77 -1.91
CA PRO A 74 7.91 6.36 -1.75
C PRO A 74 8.82 7.44 -2.33
N LYS A 75 9.84 7.85 -1.59
CA LYS A 75 10.77 8.94 -1.98
C LYS A 75 11.53 8.69 -3.30
N ASP A 76 11.43 7.48 -3.85
CA ASP A 76 12.00 7.04 -5.14
C ASP A 76 10.96 6.66 -6.20
N ALA A 77 9.67 6.98 -6.00
CA ALA A 77 8.64 6.72 -7.01
C ALA A 77 8.80 7.68 -8.20
N SER A 78 9.65 7.33 -9.17
CA SER A 78 9.65 7.97 -10.48
C SER A 78 8.27 7.79 -11.10
N PHE A 79 7.50 8.88 -11.22
CA PHE A 79 6.19 8.84 -11.85
C PHE A 79 6.29 8.24 -13.25
N ILE A 80 5.43 7.29 -13.54
CA ILE A 80 5.28 6.67 -14.84
C ILE A 80 4.27 7.50 -15.62
N MET A 81 4.58 7.82 -16.88
CA MET A 81 3.68 8.62 -17.72
C MET A 81 2.72 7.72 -18.50
N LEU A 82 1.41 7.93 -18.35
CA LEU A 82 0.36 7.23 -19.09
C LEU A 82 -0.56 8.21 -19.80
N GLY A 83 -0.46 8.25 -21.13
CA GLY A 83 -1.26 9.17 -21.96
C GLY A 83 -1.26 10.63 -21.47
N GLY A 84 -0.15 11.10 -20.90
CA GLY A 84 0.00 12.47 -20.39
C GLY A 84 -0.19 12.64 -18.88
N HIS A 85 -0.69 11.62 -18.18
CA HIS A 85 -0.90 11.67 -16.72
C HIS A 85 0.23 10.93 -16.00
N PRO A 86 0.97 11.60 -15.09
CA PRO A 86 1.91 10.95 -14.22
C PRO A 86 1.18 10.13 -13.16
N TYR A 87 1.54 8.86 -13.03
CA TYR A 87 1.00 7.96 -12.02
C TYR A 87 2.10 7.20 -11.30
N THR A 88 1.75 6.62 -10.16
CA THR A 88 2.58 5.66 -9.44
C THR A 88 1.71 4.59 -8.78
N TRP A 89 2.35 3.54 -8.32
CA TRP A 89 1.77 2.42 -7.61
C TRP A 89 2.81 1.80 -6.69
N ASP A 90 2.38 0.86 -5.87
CA ASP A 90 3.23 0.06 -5.00
C ASP A 90 3.29 -1.37 -5.55
N LEU A 91 4.05 -1.55 -6.64
CA LEU A 91 4.36 -2.87 -7.17
C LEU A 91 5.88 -3.04 -7.31
N PRO A 92 6.52 -3.73 -6.35
CA PRO A 92 7.98 -3.87 -6.34
C PRO A 92 8.46 -4.71 -7.53
N GLU A 93 9.72 -4.46 -7.94
CA GLU A 93 10.44 -5.27 -8.94
C GLU A 93 9.87 -5.28 -10.37
N ILE A 94 8.98 -4.34 -10.71
CA ILE A 94 8.50 -4.17 -12.08
C ILE A 94 9.43 -3.26 -12.87
N LYS A 95 9.84 -3.76 -14.04
CA LYS A 95 10.46 -2.93 -15.06
C LYS A 95 9.38 -2.36 -15.95
N VAL A 96 9.43 -1.05 -16.15
CA VAL A 96 8.43 -0.32 -16.92
C VAL A 96 9.09 0.22 -18.19
N LYS A 97 8.43 0.00 -19.33
CA LYS A 97 8.89 0.51 -20.63
C LYS A 97 7.77 1.26 -21.31
N THR A 98 8.00 2.53 -21.64
CA THR A 98 7.04 3.31 -22.43
C THR A 98 7.33 3.13 -23.92
N SER A 99 6.29 2.81 -24.70
CA SER A 99 6.37 2.68 -26.15
C SER A 99 5.02 3.03 -26.77
N GLN A 100 5.01 3.90 -27.79
CA GLN A 100 3.82 4.17 -28.61
C GLN A 100 2.55 4.59 -27.82
N GLY A 101 2.70 5.35 -26.74
CA GLY A 101 1.57 5.79 -25.90
C GLY A 101 1.04 4.72 -24.93
N GLU A 102 1.68 3.55 -24.92
CA GLU A 102 1.46 2.46 -23.97
C GLU A 102 2.63 2.38 -22.98
N VAL A 103 2.32 1.90 -21.79
CA VAL A 103 3.30 1.54 -20.78
C VAL A 103 3.28 0.02 -20.61
N GLU A 104 4.38 -0.64 -20.93
CA GLU A 104 4.52 -2.09 -20.78
C GLU A 104 5.09 -2.43 -19.40
N PHE A 105 4.51 -3.45 -18.77
CA PHE A 105 5.00 -4.01 -17.51
C PHE A 105 5.78 -5.29 -17.82
N LEU A 106 7.04 -5.29 -17.43
CA LEU A 106 7.99 -6.35 -17.72
C LEU A 106 8.42 -7.04 -16.43
N ARG A 107 8.56 -8.36 -16.47
CA ARG A 107 9.03 -9.18 -15.36
C ARG A 107 10.18 -10.09 -15.78
N GLY A 108 11.14 -10.25 -14.88
CA GLY A 108 12.32 -11.09 -15.08
C GLY A 108 13.64 -10.37 -14.79
N ALA A 109 14.71 -11.16 -14.76
CA ALA A 109 16.07 -10.63 -14.64
C ALA A 109 16.45 -9.81 -15.87
N GLU A 110 17.52 -9.03 -15.77
CA GLU A 110 18.02 -8.24 -16.89
C GLU A 110 18.41 -9.13 -18.08
N GLY A 111 17.84 -8.85 -19.24
CA GLY A 111 18.05 -9.59 -20.48
C GLY A 111 17.11 -10.78 -20.71
N THR A 112 16.24 -11.12 -19.75
CA THR A 112 15.23 -12.19 -19.88
C THR A 112 13.82 -11.71 -19.58
N GLU A 113 13.59 -10.41 -19.63
CA GLU A 113 12.31 -9.82 -19.32
C GLU A 113 11.22 -10.25 -20.30
N THR A 114 10.05 -10.55 -19.76
CA THR A 114 8.85 -10.86 -20.52
C THR A 114 7.75 -9.86 -20.20
N LYS A 115 6.91 -9.56 -21.20
CA LYS A 115 5.72 -8.74 -20.98
C LYS A 115 4.74 -9.50 -20.09
N ALA A 116 4.38 -8.87 -18.98
CA ALA A 116 3.46 -9.38 -17.98
C ALA A 116 2.22 -8.48 -17.83
N GLY A 117 2.16 -7.37 -18.56
CA GLY A 117 1.02 -6.49 -18.58
C GLY A 117 1.28 -5.20 -19.36
N PHE A 118 0.29 -4.31 -19.37
CA PHE A 118 0.45 -2.97 -19.91
C PHE A 118 -0.64 -2.02 -19.40
N GLY A 119 -0.41 -0.71 -19.58
CA GLY A 119 -1.39 0.34 -19.37
C GLY A 119 -1.49 1.26 -20.58
N LYS A 120 -2.65 1.85 -20.83
CA LYS A 120 -2.84 2.97 -21.77
C LYS A 120 -4.11 3.79 -21.48
N ASN A 121 -4.18 5.01 -21.98
CA ASN A 121 -5.43 5.78 -21.99
C ASN A 121 -6.32 5.32 -23.14
N ILE A 122 -7.62 5.29 -22.91
CA ILE A 122 -8.62 4.86 -23.89
C ILE A 122 -9.88 5.73 -23.80
N SER A 123 -10.62 5.80 -24.89
CA SER A 123 -11.96 6.40 -24.91
C SER A 123 -13.05 5.40 -24.47
N ASP A 124 -14.27 5.87 -24.23
CA ASP A 124 -15.45 4.99 -24.03
C ASP A 124 -15.63 4.01 -25.20
N GLN A 125 -15.46 4.49 -26.44
CA GLN A 125 -15.60 3.66 -27.63
C GLN A 125 -14.53 2.55 -27.69
N ASP A 126 -13.31 2.87 -27.26
CA ASP A 126 -12.24 1.87 -27.15
C ASP A 126 -12.53 0.85 -26.05
N MET A 127 -13.10 1.27 -24.91
CA MET A 127 -13.51 0.37 -23.85
C MET A 127 -14.55 -0.63 -24.35
N ASP A 128 -15.62 -0.14 -24.99
CA ASP A 128 -16.68 -0.98 -25.56
C ASP A 128 -16.11 -1.94 -26.62
N SER A 129 -15.20 -1.46 -27.46
CA SER A 129 -14.51 -2.28 -28.46
C SER A 129 -13.65 -3.38 -27.81
N ILE A 130 -12.89 -3.06 -26.76
CA ILE A 130 -12.07 -4.04 -26.04
C ILE A 130 -12.95 -5.11 -25.37
N VAL A 131 -14.01 -4.69 -24.68
CA VAL A 131 -14.91 -5.60 -23.95
C VAL A 131 -15.68 -6.51 -24.90
N SER A 132 -16.14 -5.99 -26.05
CA SER A 132 -16.92 -6.77 -27.02
C SER A 132 -16.08 -7.68 -27.92
N SER A 133 -14.80 -7.35 -28.15
CA SER A 133 -13.92 -8.12 -29.05
C SER A 133 -13.24 -9.31 -28.39
N ARG A 134 -13.31 -9.44 -27.06
CA ARG A 134 -12.61 -10.46 -26.28
C ARG A 134 -13.59 -11.29 -25.45
N PRO A 135 -13.25 -12.54 -25.11
CA PRO A 135 -14.05 -13.35 -24.21
C PRO A 135 -13.86 -12.87 -22.76
N MET A 136 -14.51 -11.76 -22.42
CA MET A 136 -14.50 -11.18 -21.09
C MET A 136 -15.47 -11.92 -20.17
N TYR A 137 -14.96 -12.40 -19.04
CA TYR A 137 -15.71 -13.02 -17.95
C TYR A 137 -15.61 -12.15 -16.70
N VAL A 138 -16.52 -12.37 -15.74
CA VAL A 138 -16.51 -11.71 -14.42
C VAL A 138 -16.42 -10.19 -14.53
N ARG A 139 -17.53 -9.55 -14.90
CA ARG A 139 -17.65 -8.09 -14.80
C ARG A 139 -17.90 -7.72 -13.35
N GLN A 140 -16.91 -7.10 -12.71
CA GLN A 140 -17.01 -6.68 -11.31
C GLN A 140 -16.64 -5.21 -11.18
N GLU A 141 -17.47 -4.45 -10.45
CA GLU A 141 -17.07 -3.13 -9.96
C GLU A 141 -16.29 -3.34 -8.66
N LEU A 142 -15.06 -2.81 -8.62
CA LEU A 142 -14.22 -2.92 -7.44
C LEU A 142 -14.58 -1.81 -6.47
N GLU A 143 -15.56 -2.10 -5.63
CA GLU A 143 -15.97 -1.21 -4.56
C GLU A 143 -14.78 -0.92 -3.65
N HIS A 144 -14.76 0.31 -3.16
CA HIS A 144 -13.76 0.81 -2.23
C HIS A 144 -12.34 1.06 -2.77
N PHE A 145 -12.10 0.79 -4.04
CA PHE A 145 -10.81 1.13 -4.65
C PHE A 145 -10.61 2.65 -4.80
N PRO A 146 -9.35 3.13 -4.94
CA PRO A 146 -9.03 4.55 -4.96
C PRO A 146 -9.76 5.37 -6.02
N TYR A 147 -10.13 4.74 -7.13
CA TYR A 147 -10.89 5.34 -8.22
C TYR A 147 -11.94 4.35 -8.68
N LYS A 148 -12.96 4.86 -9.38
CA LYS A 148 -13.99 4.03 -10.01
C LYS A 148 -13.30 3.03 -10.95
N THR A 149 -13.44 1.74 -10.62
CA THR A 149 -12.71 0.67 -11.29
C THR A 149 -13.64 -0.46 -11.67
N ILE A 150 -13.60 -0.86 -12.93
CA ILE A 150 -14.32 -2.02 -13.46
C ILE A 150 -13.29 -3.06 -13.88
N MET A 151 -13.44 -4.26 -13.35
CA MET A 151 -12.60 -5.41 -13.64
C MET A 151 -13.31 -6.41 -14.57
N TYR A 152 -12.53 -7.03 -15.45
CA TYR A 152 -12.88 -8.25 -16.19
C TYR A 152 -11.73 -9.26 -16.14
N ILE A 153 -12.05 -10.53 -16.34
CA ILE A 153 -11.11 -11.64 -16.48
C ILE A 153 -11.26 -12.25 -17.87
N GLU A 154 -10.18 -12.33 -18.64
CA GLU A 154 -10.10 -13.01 -19.94
C GLU A 154 -9.37 -14.35 -19.79
N HIS A 155 -9.92 -15.40 -20.38
CA HIS A 155 -9.19 -16.66 -20.58
C HIS A 155 -8.31 -16.55 -21.82
N VAL A 156 -6.99 -16.52 -21.63
CA VAL A 156 -6.04 -16.42 -22.73
C VAL A 156 -5.41 -17.79 -23.02
N LYS A 157 -5.31 -18.15 -24.30
CA LYS A 157 -4.73 -19.43 -24.76
C LYS A 157 -3.25 -19.26 -25.09
N MET A 158 -2.48 -18.71 -24.15
CA MET A 158 -1.03 -18.54 -24.31
C MET A 158 -0.27 -19.52 -23.40
N MET A 159 0.94 -19.90 -23.81
CA MET A 159 1.71 -20.97 -23.15
C MET A 159 2.07 -20.66 -21.69
N ASP A 160 2.18 -19.38 -21.35
CA ASP A 160 2.70 -18.85 -20.08
C ASP A 160 1.68 -17.95 -19.36
N THR A 161 0.45 -17.88 -19.85
CA THR A 161 -0.59 -17.02 -19.31
C THR A 161 -1.90 -17.79 -19.35
N ALA A 162 -2.51 -17.98 -18.17
CA ALA A 162 -3.79 -18.66 -18.04
C ALA A 162 -4.95 -17.65 -18.06
N LEU A 163 -4.79 -16.56 -17.32
CA LEU A 163 -5.79 -15.51 -17.19
C LEU A 163 -5.15 -14.15 -17.47
N ARG A 164 -5.95 -13.25 -18.03
CA ARG A 164 -5.61 -11.84 -18.13
C ARG A 164 -6.66 -11.01 -17.42
N TYR A 165 -6.20 -10.17 -16.51
CA TYR A 165 -7.04 -9.19 -15.83
C TYR A 165 -7.08 -7.91 -16.63
N HIS A 166 -8.27 -7.33 -16.75
CA HIS A 166 -8.51 -6.06 -17.39
C HIS A 166 -9.13 -5.11 -16.36
N PHE A 167 -8.47 -3.99 -16.10
CA PHE A 167 -8.97 -2.94 -15.22
C PHE A 167 -9.20 -1.68 -16.04
N PHE A 168 -10.43 -1.21 -16.02
CA PHE A 168 -10.84 0.08 -16.57
C PHE A 168 -11.04 1.02 -15.40
N ILE A 169 -10.20 2.03 -15.31
CA ILE A 169 -10.13 2.96 -14.17
C ILE A 169 -10.48 4.35 -14.68
N GLN A 170 -11.36 5.05 -13.98
CA GLN A 170 -11.75 6.42 -14.29
C GLN A 170 -11.26 7.34 -13.17
N PRO A 171 -10.07 7.95 -13.29
CA PRO A 171 -9.46 8.70 -12.20
C PRO A 171 -10.24 9.98 -11.87
N ASP A 172 -10.54 10.79 -12.89
CA ASP A 172 -11.18 12.11 -12.77
C ASP A 172 -12.66 12.12 -13.19
N GLY A 173 -13.18 10.97 -13.61
CA GLY A 173 -14.56 10.85 -14.10
C GLY A 173 -14.75 11.23 -15.57
N GLU A 174 -13.68 11.53 -16.30
CA GLU A 174 -13.73 11.85 -17.73
C GLU A 174 -13.08 10.75 -18.55
N ASP A 175 -11.76 10.56 -18.41
CA ASP A 175 -11.00 9.63 -19.24
C ASP A 175 -10.84 8.25 -18.59
N TRP A 176 -10.80 7.21 -19.43
CA TRP A 176 -10.50 5.85 -18.99
C TRP A 176 -9.03 5.55 -19.14
N VAL A 177 -8.50 4.94 -18.09
CA VAL A 177 -7.19 4.33 -18.07
C VAL A 177 -7.36 2.82 -18.00
N TYR A 178 -6.83 2.13 -19.00
CA TYR A 178 -6.92 0.68 -19.11
C TYR A 178 -5.59 0.05 -18.71
N PHE A 179 -5.64 -0.80 -17.68
CA PHE A 179 -4.54 -1.66 -17.27
C PHE A 179 -4.85 -3.12 -17.55
N SER A 180 -3.82 -3.88 -17.92
CA SER A 180 -3.88 -5.30 -18.18
C SER A 180 -2.76 -6.02 -17.45
N PHE A 181 -3.07 -7.15 -16.80
CA PHE A 181 -2.07 -7.98 -16.12
C PHE A 181 -2.26 -9.46 -16.46
N ASP A 182 -1.15 -10.16 -16.66
CA ASP A 182 -1.10 -11.57 -17.04
C ASP A 182 -0.84 -12.45 -15.80
N TYR A 183 -1.73 -13.40 -15.51
CA TYR A 183 -1.53 -14.43 -14.49
C TYR A 183 -1.08 -15.74 -15.16
N PRO A 184 -0.06 -16.45 -14.64
CA PRO A 184 0.60 -16.26 -13.34
C PRO A 184 1.89 -15.42 -13.38
N LYS A 185 2.09 -14.56 -14.39
CA LYS A 185 3.28 -13.68 -14.41
C LYS A 185 3.23 -12.66 -13.27
N PHE A 186 2.04 -12.18 -12.94
CA PHE A 186 1.73 -11.57 -11.65
C PHE A 186 0.82 -12.47 -10.84
N GLU A 187 1.09 -12.61 -9.56
CA GLU A 187 0.18 -13.24 -8.61
C GLU A 187 -1.03 -12.34 -8.37
N TYR A 188 -2.18 -12.92 -8.03
CA TYR A 188 -3.41 -12.13 -7.82
C TYR A 188 -3.23 -11.02 -6.77
N ALA A 189 -2.55 -11.32 -5.66
CA ALA A 189 -2.28 -10.36 -4.60
C ALA A 189 -1.46 -9.15 -5.08
N GLU A 190 -0.48 -9.40 -5.97
CA GLU A 190 0.33 -8.36 -6.61
C GLU A 190 -0.52 -7.47 -7.53
N ILE A 191 -1.38 -8.09 -8.35
CA ILE A 191 -2.27 -7.37 -9.28
C ILE A 191 -3.18 -6.41 -8.50
N PHE A 192 -3.88 -6.91 -7.49
CA PHE A 192 -4.82 -6.08 -6.72
C PHE A 192 -4.11 -5.03 -5.86
N GLN A 193 -2.91 -5.33 -5.34
CA GLN A 193 -2.10 -4.33 -4.66
C GLN A 193 -1.73 -3.17 -5.59
N ALA A 194 -1.33 -3.43 -6.84
CA ALA A 194 -1.01 -2.37 -7.79
C ALA A 194 -2.22 -1.46 -8.09
N ILE A 195 -3.41 -2.04 -8.27
CA ILE A 195 -4.61 -1.25 -8.54
C ILE A 195 -5.04 -0.45 -7.30
N ALA A 196 -4.97 -1.03 -6.09
CA ALA A 196 -5.34 -0.35 -4.85
C ALA A 196 -4.34 0.73 -4.40
N SER A 197 -3.07 0.60 -4.80
CA SER A 197 -2.02 1.57 -4.51
C SER A 197 -1.86 2.63 -5.58
N LEU A 198 -2.65 2.57 -6.66
CA LEU A 198 -2.56 3.50 -7.77
C LEU A 198 -2.78 4.94 -7.31
N ARG A 199 -1.89 5.85 -7.71
CA ARG A 199 -1.96 7.29 -7.45
C ARG A 199 -1.70 8.05 -8.73
N PHE A 200 -2.63 8.87 -9.16
CA PHE A 200 -2.41 9.85 -10.23
C PHE A 200 -2.01 11.17 -9.59
N LYS A 201 -0.98 11.84 -10.12
CA LYS A 201 -0.35 13.01 -9.48
C LYS A 201 -1.34 14.14 -9.16
N ASP A 202 -2.31 14.36 -10.03
CA ASP A 202 -3.20 15.53 -10.00
C ASP A 202 -4.66 15.14 -9.66
N VAL A 203 -4.89 13.90 -9.21
CA VAL A 203 -6.22 13.39 -8.86
C VAL A 203 -6.13 12.73 -7.48
N GLU A 204 -6.92 13.22 -6.54
CA GLU A 204 -6.92 12.67 -5.19
C GLU A 204 -7.61 11.30 -5.18
N PRO A 205 -6.96 10.25 -4.64
CA PRO A 205 -7.59 8.95 -4.48
C PRO A 205 -8.72 9.04 -3.45
N TYR A 206 -9.80 8.31 -3.69
CA TYR A 206 -10.73 8.00 -2.63
C TYR A 206 -10.04 7.09 -1.59
N ILE A 207 -10.19 7.41 -0.31
CA ILE A 207 -9.67 6.59 0.80
C ILE A 207 -10.85 6.13 1.66
N HIS A 208 -11.18 4.83 1.58
CA HIS A 208 -12.19 4.24 2.46
C HIS A 208 -11.61 3.97 3.86
N PRO A 209 -12.44 4.09 4.92
CA PRO A 209 -12.04 3.69 6.26
C PRO A 209 -11.99 2.17 6.45
N GLU A 210 -12.63 1.43 5.54
CA GLU A 210 -12.73 -0.03 5.58
C GLU A 210 -11.56 -0.66 4.80
N PRO A 211 -11.02 -1.81 5.26
CA PRO A 211 -10.03 -2.55 4.52
C PRO A 211 -10.58 -3.04 3.17
N LEU A 212 -9.71 -3.13 2.17
CA LEU A 212 -10.07 -3.68 0.87
C LEU A 212 -9.94 -5.20 0.89
N TYR A 213 -10.95 -5.88 0.35
CA TYR A 213 -10.97 -7.32 0.16
C TYR A 213 -11.31 -7.65 -1.28
N VAL A 214 -10.66 -8.67 -1.83
CA VAL A 214 -10.82 -9.09 -3.23
C VAL A 214 -10.88 -10.61 -3.32
N THR A 215 -11.54 -11.11 -4.36
CA THR A 215 -11.48 -12.53 -4.71
C THR A 215 -10.41 -12.77 -5.76
N HIS A 216 -9.65 -13.86 -5.62
CA HIS A 216 -8.65 -14.27 -6.60
C HIS A 216 -9.28 -15.21 -7.64
N GLY A 217 -9.02 -14.97 -8.93
CA GLY A 217 -9.56 -15.79 -10.02
C GLY A 217 -11.09 -15.88 -9.99
N TYR A 218 -11.58 -17.13 -9.98
CA TYR A 218 -13.00 -17.48 -9.83
C TYR A 218 -13.32 -18.01 -8.43
N GLY A 219 -12.42 -17.81 -7.47
CA GLY A 219 -12.58 -18.26 -6.10
C GLY A 219 -13.58 -17.42 -5.33
N GLU A 220 -14.06 -17.99 -4.22
CA GLU A 220 -15.04 -17.37 -3.32
C GLU A 220 -14.39 -16.82 -2.03
N ILE A 221 -13.10 -17.11 -1.81
CA ILE A 221 -12.35 -16.65 -0.64
C ILE A 221 -12.02 -15.17 -0.84
N LEU A 222 -12.32 -14.36 0.18
CA LEU A 222 -11.87 -12.98 0.25
C LEU A 222 -10.42 -12.92 0.72
N TYR A 223 -9.61 -12.10 0.07
CA TYR A 223 -8.23 -11.83 0.42
C TYR A 223 -8.08 -10.35 0.79
N PRO A 224 -7.46 -10.01 1.93
CA PRO A 224 -7.01 -8.65 2.19
C PRO A 224 -6.11 -8.14 1.06
N VAL A 225 -6.31 -6.90 0.63
CA VAL A 225 -5.34 -6.22 -0.23
C VAL A 225 -4.11 -5.82 0.60
N GLY A 226 -2.92 -5.78 -0.01
CA GLY A 226 -1.66 -5.53 0.70
C GLY A 226 -0.93 -6.80 1.15
N LEU A 227 -1.36 -7.97 0.66
CA LEU A 227 -0.67 -9.23 0.85
C LEU A 227 0.50 -9.35 -0.15
N THR A 228 1.67 -9.73 0.36
CA THR A 228 2.84 -10.05 -0.47
C THR A 228 3.00 -11.57 -0.56
N PRO A 229 3.02 -12.18 -1.75
CA PRO A 229 3.16 -13.63 -1.88
C PRO A 229 4.50 -14.11 -1.32
N VAL A 230 4.47 -15.18 -0.53
CA VAL A 230 5.66 -15.91 -0.04
C VAL A 230 5.76 -17.25 -0.75
N THR A 231 4.69 -18.03 -0.69
CA THR A 231 4.56 -19.33 -1.35
C THR A 231 3.14 -19.47 -1.85
N VAL A 232 2.94 -19.72 -3.14
CA VAL A 232 1.59 -19.94 -3.70
C VAL A 232 1.62 -21.25 -4.48
N SER A 233 0.76 -22.17 -4.09
CA SER A 233 0.66 -23.49 -4.72
C SER A 233 -0.77 -24.03 -4.59
N SER A 234 -1.09 -25.07 -5.35
CA SER A 234 -2.43 -25.66 -5.33
C SER A 234 -2.80 -26.14 -3.93
N GLY A 235 -3.81 -25.51 -3.32
CA GLY A 235 -4.32 -25.87 -1.99
C GLY A 235 -3.50 -25.34 -0.82
N TYR A 236 -2.44 -24.59 -1.07
CA TYR A 236 -1.61 -24.00 -0.01
C TYR A 236 -1.03 -22.65 -0.45
N GLU A 237 -1.38 -21.61 0.29
CA GLU A 237 -0.95 -20.24 0.01
C GLU A 237 -0.43 -19.58 1.29
N GLU A 238 0.70 -18.91 1.19
CA GLU A 238 1.32 -18.11 2.25
C GLU A 238 1.55 -16.70 1.74
N TYR A 239 1.09 -15.75 2.53
CA TYR A 239 1.28 -14.34 2.27
C TYR A 239 1.87 -13.65 3.49
N ARG A 240 2.76 -12.70 3.25
CA ARG A 240 3.17 -11.73 4.25
C ARG A 240 2.16 -10.60 4.29
N TRP A 241 1.67 -10.29 5.48
CA TRP A 241 0.72 -9.21 5.73
C TRP A 241 1.33 -8.23 6.72
N GLU A 242 1.94 -7.14 6.24
CA GLU A 242 2.65 -6.20 7.12
C GLU A 242 1.73 -5.49 8.13
N GLU A 243 0.46 -5.34 7.79
CA GLU A 243 -0.56 -4.78 8.69
C GLU A 243 -1.16 -5.82 9.64
N ALA A 244 -0.60 -7.03 9.71
CA ALA A 244 -1.10 -8.09 10.57
C ALA A 244 -1.21 -7.65 12.04
N SER A 245 -2.41 -7.80 12.59
CA SER A 245 -2.69 -7.63 14.01
C SER A 245 -3.89 -8.49 14.39
N SER A 246 -4.06 -8.79 15.68
CA SER A 246 -5.24 -9.53 16.14
C SER A 246 -6.56 -8.85 15.77
N ARG A 247 -6.55 -7.50 15.71
CA ARG A 247 -7.71 -6.71 15.27
C ARG A 247 -7.98 -6.91 13.78
N ASN A 248 -6.97 -6.71 12.94
CA ASN A 248 -7.12 -6.83 11.49
C ASN A 248 -7.49 -8.25 11.07
N LEU A 249 -6.93 -9.28 11.72
CA LEU A 249 -7.37 -10.66 11.53
C LEU A 249 -8.84 -10.83 11.92
N SER A 250 -9.25 -10.33 13.08
CA SER A 250 -10.65 -10.42 13.50
C SER A 250 -11.61 -9.71 12.53
N ASP A 251 -11.22 -8.57 11.98
CA ASP A 251 -12.04 -7.81 11.04
C ASP A 251 -12.11 -8.52 9.68
N TYR A 252 -10.99 -9.08 9.21
CA TYR A 252 -10.95 -9.93 8.03
C TYR A 252 -11.84 -11.17 8.16
N LEU A 253 -11.74 -11.92 9.26
CA LEU A 253 -12.56 -13.12 9.47
C LEU A 253 -14.06 -12.79 9.48
N LYS A 254 -14.45 -11.65 10.06
CA LYS A 254 -15.84 -11.16 9.98
C LYS A 254 -16.25 -10.78 8.55
N ALA A 255 -15.34 -10.18 7.77
CA ALA A 255 -15.62 -9.86 6.38
C ALA A 255 -15.87 -11.13 5.55
N LEU A 256 -15.09 -12.20 5.80
CA LEU A 256 -15.28 -13.50 5.17
C LEU A 256 -16.65 -14.11 5.53
N GLU A 257 -16.99 -14.13 6.83
CA GLU A 257 -18.28 -14.61 7.34
C GLU A 257 -19.48 -13.85 6.75
N ASN A 258 -19.34 -12.53 6.53
CA ASN A 258 -20.39 -11.67 5.97
C ASN A 258 -20.39 -11.62 4.43
N SER A 259 -19.46 -12.29 3.77
CA SER A 259 -19.34 -12.21 2.30
C SER A 259 -20.54 -12.88 1.61
N PRO A 260 -20.96 -12.40 0.42
CA PRO A 260 -22.11 -12.95 -0.30
C PRO A 260 -21.99 -14.43 -0.67
N ALA A 261 -20.75 -14.95 -0.82
CA ALA A 261 -20.51 -16.36 -1.08
C ALA A 261 -20.99 -17.26 0.08
N GLY A 262 -21.04 -16.71 1.31
CA GLY A 262 -21.47 -17.40 2.50
C GLY A 262 -20.40 -18.39 2.99
N TRP A 263 -19.82 -18.11 4.14
CA TRP A 263 -18.85 -19.00 4.79
C TRP A 263 -19.37 -19.39 6.17
N GLU A 264 -19.45 -20.69 6.42
CA GLU A 264 -19.83 -21.23 7.71
C GLU A 264 -18.57 -21.54 8.53
N LYS A 265 -18.44 -20.87 9.67
CA LYS A 265 -17.35 -21.09 10.61
C LYS A 265 -17.52 -22.43 11.31
N GLN A 266 -16.53 -23.30 11.19
CA GLN A 266 -16.51 -24.62 11.84
C GLN A 266 -15.83 -24.54 13.21
N GLU A 267 -14.62 -23.98 13.24
CA GLU A 267 -13.80 -23.87 14.45
C GLU A 267 -12.98 -22.58 14.42
N SER A 268 -12.70 -22.00 15.59
CA SER A 268 -11.68 -20.96 15.72
C SER A 268 -10.97 -21.04 17.06
N VAL A 269 -9.64 -21.04 17.00
CA VAL A 269 -8.76 -21.09 18.17
C VAL A 269 -7.65 -20.07 17.98
N GLY A 270 -7.63 -19.04 18.82
CA GLY A 270 -6.59 -18.01 18.80
C GLY A 270 -6.50 -17.29 17.45
N SER A 271 -5.37 -17.43 16.77
CA SER A 271 -5.10 -16.84 15.45
C SER A 271 -5.40 -17.78 14.28
N SER A 272 -6.23 -18.81 14.50
CA SER A 272 -6.64 -19.79 13.50
C SER A 272 -8.15 -19.88 13.41
N ALA A 273 -8.68 -20.07 12.19
CA ALA A 273 -10.09 -20.32 11.95
C ALA A 273 -10.29 -21.20 10.72
N ASN A 274 -11.26 -22.12 10.81
CA ASN A 274 -11.64 -23.01 9.72
C ASN A 274 -13.05 -22.67 9.25
N TYR A 275 -13.22 -22.60 7.93
CA TYR A 275 -14.50 -22.32 7.29
C TYR A 275 -14.79 -23.35 6.20
N ILE A 276 -16.08 -23.57 5.98
CA ILE A 276 -16.59 -24.27 4.81
C ILE A 276 -17.46 -23.30 4.01
N SER A 277 -17.34 -23.32 2.69
CA SER A 277 -18.24 -22.57 1.82
C SER A 277 -19.66 -23.07 2.01
N HIS A 278 -20.66 -22.21 1.83
CA HIS A 278 -22.06 -22.62 1.95
C HIS A 278 -22.43 -23.74 0.96
N SER A 279 -21.74 -23.84 -0.17
CA SER A 279 -21.86 -24.95 -1.12
C SER A 279 -21.32 -26.30 -0.62
N GLY A 280 -20.51 -26.30 0.45
CA GLY A 280 -19.79 -27.48 0.94
C GLY A 280 -18.63 -27.92 0.05
N LEU A 281 -18.32 -27.16 -1.01
CA LEU A 281 -17.33 -27.54 -2.02
C LEU A 281 -15.90 -27.10 -1.66
N VAL A 282 -15.77 -26.09 -0.81
CA VAL A 282 -14.47 -25.52 -0.43
C VAL A 282 -14.37 -25.45 1.08
N GLU A 283 -13.32 -26.05 1.62
CA GLU A 283 -12.91 -25.86 3.01
C GLU A 283 -11.62 -25.06 3.03
N VAL A 284 -11.53 -24.09 3.95
CA VAL A 284 -10.33 -23.28 4.12
C VAL A 284 -9.96 -23.18 5.59
N ALA A 285 -8.70 -23.51 5.88
CA ALA A 285 -8.06 -23.22 7.15
C ALA A 285 -7.20 -21.98 7.00
N ILE A 286 -7.50 -20.95 7.81
CA ILE A 286 -6.81 -19.67 7.82
C ILE A 286 -6.04 -19.54 9.13
N ARG A 287 -4.74 -19.27 9.04
CA ARG A 287 -3.88 -19.11 10.22
C ARG A 287 -2.96 -17.91 10.08
N LEU A 288 -2.85 -17.13 11.17
CA LEU A 288 -1.87 -16.05 11.28
C LEU A 288 -0.77 -16.42 12.27
N GLU A 289 0.48 -16.39 11.80
CA GLU A 289 1.70 -16.57 12.61
C GLU A 289 2.63 -15.37 12.42
N GLY A 290 2.77 -14.52 13.44
CA GLY A 290 3.49 -13.25 13.29
C GLY A 290 2.81 -12.38 12.23
N ASN A 291 3.50 -12.11 11.12
CA ASN A 291 2.95 -11.41 9.95
C ASN A 291 2.71 -12.33 8.73
N ILE A 292 2.71 -13.65 8.91
CA ILE A 292 2.45 -14.62 7.84
C ILE A 292 1.01 -15.14 7.98
N LEU A 293 0.22 -14.90 6.94
CA LEU A 293 -1.15 -15.39 6.78
C LEU A 293 -1.13 -16.60 5.84
N THR A 294 -1.49 -17.75 6.37
CA THR A 294 -1.48 -19.03 5.67
C THR A 294 -2.91 -19.49 5.40
N TYR A 295 -3.12 -19.99 4.19
CA TYR A 295 -4.35 -20.61 3.71
C TYR A 295 -4.05 -22.05 3.33
N THR A 296 -4.77 -23.00 3.91
CA THR A 296 -4.84 -24.38 3.40
C THR A 296 -6.23 -24.61 2.85
N ILE A 297 -6.32 -24.88 1.56
CA ILE A 297 -7.57 -24.92 0.80
C ILE A 297 -7.81 -26.34 0.30
N HIS A 298 -8.97 -26.89 0.63
CA HIS A 298 -9.41 -28.20 0.19
C HIS A 298 -10.66 -28.06 -0.68
N TYR A 299 -10.55 -28.57 -1.91
CA TYR A 299 -11.67 -28.63 -2.85
C TYR A 299 -12.28 -30.02 -2.81
N SER A 300 -13.52 -30.13 -2.34
CA SER A 300 -14.31 -31.35 -2.44
C SER A 300 -14.63 -31.62 -3.90
N LYS A 301 -14.46 -32.87 -4.34
CA LYS A 301 -14.88 -33.26 -5.69
C LYS A 301 -16.40 -33.19 -5.77
N GLN A 302 -16.93 -32.57 -6.82
CA GLN A 302 -18.31 -32.82 -7.23
C GLN A 302 -18.41 -34.32 -7.61
N GLU A 303 -19.31 -35.06 -6.95
CA GLU A 303 -19.70 -36.41 -7.37
C GLU A 303 -20.42 -36.41 -8.72
#